data_AF-A0A7V8AJY1-F1
#
_entry.id   AF-A0A7V8AJY1-F1
#
_cell.length_a   1.000
_cell.length_b   1.000
_cell.length_c   1.000
_cell.angle_alpha   90.00
_cell.angle_beta   90.00
_cell.angle_gamma   90.00
#
_symmetry.space_group_name_H-M   'P 1'
#
loop_
_entity.id
_entity.type
_entity.pdbx_description
1 polymer ?
#
loop_
_entity_poly.entity_id
_entity_poly.type
_entity_poly.pdbx_seq_one_letter_code
_entity_poly.pdbx_strand_id
1 'polypeptide(L)' 'HSYHTQGMAIDIRQPGRDLVKLKAAALRLNRGGIGSYPQASFLHVDVGPRRRW' A
#
# COMPACT_ATOMS: atom_id res chain seq x y z
N HIS A 1 7.27 14.70 4.88
CA HIS A 1 8.37 13.81 4.47
C HIS A 1 7.78 12.61 3.75
N SER A 2 8.11 12.39 2.48
CA SER A 2 7.49 11.36 1.65
C SER A 2 8.42 10.15 1.52
N TYR A 3 7.89 8.93 1.69
CA TYR A 3 8.69 7.72 1.47
C TYR A 3 8.89 7.38 0.00
N HIS A 4 8.04 7.89 -0.90
CA HIS A 4 8.22 7.75 -2.34
C HIS A 4 9.52 8.42 -2.80
N THR A 5 9.84 9.61 -2.28
CA THR A 5 11.08 10.34 -2.62
C THR A 5 12.34 9.69 -2.06
N GLN A 6 12.19 8.70 -1.18
CA GLN A 6 13.29 7.93 -0.59
C GLN A 6 13.41 6.52 -1.18
N GLY A 7 12.57 6.16 -2.15
CA GLY A 7 12.53 4.80 -2.70
C GLY A 7 12.00 3.75 -1.70
N MET A 8 11.25 4.19 -0.68
CA MET A 8 10.75 3.35 0.42
C MET A 8 9.25 3.08 0.34
N ALA A 9 8.57 3.58 -0.70
CA ALA A 9 7.14 3.35 -0.90
C ALA A 9 6.83 3.08 -2.37
N ILE A 10 5.74 2.36 -2.62
CA ILE A 10 5.18 2.13 -3.94
C ILE A 10 3.64 2.19 -3.89
N ASP A 11 3.04 2.60 -4.99
CA ASP A 11 1.60 2.57 -5.19
C ASP A 11 1.26 1.45 -6.19
N ILE A 12 0.50 0.45 -5.73
CA ILE A 12 0.24 -0.79 -6.45
C ILE A 12 -1.15 -0.73 -7.08
N ARG A 13 -1.22 -1.02 -8.39
CA ARG A 13 -2.46 -1.31 -9.12
C ARG A 13 -2.32 -2.68 -9.78
N GLN A 14 -3.30 -3.55 -9.61
CA GLN A 14 -3.30 -4.86 -10.28
C GLN A 14 -4.63 -5.06 -11.01
N PRO A 15 -4.68 -4.80 -12.34
CA PRO A 15 -5.85 -5.09 -13.16
C PRO A 15 -6.32 -6.53 -12.98
N GLY A 16 -7.63 -6.74 -12.93
CA GLY A 16 -8.22 -8.05 -12.70
C GLY A 16 -8.14 -8.55 -11.25
N ARG A 17 -7.60 -7.76 -10.31
CA ARG A 17 -7.59 -8.09 -8.88
C ARG A 17 -8.25 -6.99 -8.05
N ASP A 18 -9.14 -7.42 -7.15
CA ASP A 18 -9.77 -6.54 -6.19
C ASP A 18 -8.73 -5.91 -5.24
N LEU A 19 -8.83 -4.59 -5.05
CA LEU A 19 -8.02 -3.82 -4.12
C LEU A 19 -8.12 -4.35 -2.68
N VAL A 20 -9.27 -4.89 -2.29
CA VAL A 20 -9.46 -5.54 -0.98
C VAL A 20 -8.52 -6.73 -0.82
N LYS A 21 -8.35 -7.53 -1.87
CA LYS A 21 -7.44 -8.70 -1.84
C LYS A 21 -5.99 -8.27 -1.78
N LEU A 22 -5.61 -7.20 -2.49
CA LEU A 22 -4.28 -6.59 -2.40
C LEU A 22 -4.00 -6.07 -0.98
N LYS A 23 -4.94 -5.33 -0.39
CA LYS A 23 -4.81 -4.81 0.98
C LYS A 23 -4.65 -5.95 1.99
N ALA A 24 -5.44 -7.02 1.86
CA ALA A 24 -5.33 -8.19 2.72
C ALA A 24 -3.95 -8.87 2.61
N ALA A 25 -3.37 -8.93 1.41
CA ALA A 25 -2.02 -9.45 1.21
C ALA A 25 -0.97 -8.55 1.88
N ALA A 26 -1.04 -7.23 1.69
CA ALA A 26 -0.14 -6.28 2.34
C ALA A 26 -0.22 -6.35 3.87
N LEU A 27 -1.43 -6.46 4.43
CA LEU A 27 -1.64 -6.62 5.87
C LEU A 27 -1.00 -7.90 6.41
N ARG A 28 -1.07 -9.02 5.67
CA ARG A 28 -0.44 -10.29 6.04
C ARG A 28 1.08 -10.23 6.02
N LEU A 29 1.66 -9.50 5.07
CA LEU A 29 3.12 -9.24 5.07
C LEU A 29 3.54 -8.53 6.34
N ASN A 30 2.64 -7.72 6.91
CA ASN A 30 2.84 -7.04 8.17
C ASN A 30 4.19 -6.29 8.13
N ARG A 31 4.34 -5.36 7.17
CA ARG A 31 5.51 -4.49 7.00
C ARG A 31 5.04 -3.07 6.67
N GLY A 32 5.69 -2.09 7.31
CA GLY A 32 5.49 -0.66 7.15
C GLY A 32 4.05 -0.16 7.06
N GLY A 33 3.87 0.97 6.36
CA GLY A 33 2.62 1.66 6.20
C GLY A 33 1.77 1.09 5.06
N ILE A 34 0.45 1.04 5.26
CA ILE A 34 -0.52 0.58 4.25
C ILE A 34 -1.64 1.60 4.15
N GLY A 35 -1.87 2.13 2.95
CA GLY A 35 -2.93 3.09 2.64
C GLY A 35 -3.80 2.61 1.48
N SER A 36 -5.12 2.58 1.64
CA SER A 36 -6.03 2.11 0.57
C SER A 36 -6.79 3.26 -0.07
N TYR A 37 -6.73 3.39 -1.40
CA TYR A 37 -7.42 4.45 -2.14
C TYR A 37 -8.36 3.85 -3.20
N PRO A 38 -9.57 3.36 -2.83
CA PRO A 38 -10.50 2.71 -3.75
C PRO A 38 -10.93 3.63 -4.90
N GLN A 39 -11.20 4.90 -4.61
CA GLN A 39 -11.63 5.89 -5.60
C GLN A 39 -10.55 6.13 -6.68
N ALA A 40 -9.28 6.13 -6.28
CA ALA A 40 -8.15 6.28 -7.19
C ALA A 40 -7.61 4.93 -7.72
N SER A 41 -8.20 3.81 -7.27
CA SER A 41 -7.88 2.43 -7.67
C SER A 41 -6.42 2.01 -7.45
N PHE A 42 -5.82 2.36 -6.30
CA PHE A 42 -4.48 1.89 -5.92
C PHE A 42 -4.32 1.63 -4.42
N LEU A 43 -3.32 0.82 -4.07
CA LEU A 43 -2.88 0.53 -2.71
C LEU A 43 -1.49 1.13 -2.50
N HIS A 44 -1.35 2.02 -1.53
CA HIS A 44 -0.07 2.49 -1.05
C HIS A 44 0.54 1.48 -0.06
N VAL A 45 1.82 1.16 -0.25
CA VAL A 45 2.62 0.44 0.74
C VAL A 45 3.98 1.11 0.93
N ASP A 46 4.48 1.15 2.16
CA ASP A 46 5.82 1.65 2.49
C ASP A 46 6.58 0.71 3.44
N VAL A 47 7.89 0.91 3.61
CA VAL A 47 8.74 0.15 4.54
C VAL A 47 9.12 0.93 5.82
N GLY A 48 8.39 2.00 6.14
CA GLY A 48 8.57 2.81 7.35
C GLY A 48 7.93 2.19 8.59
N PRO A 49 7.53 3.00 9.59
CA PRO A 49 6.78 2.54 10.75
C PRO A 49 5.45 1.87 10.36
N ARG A 50 4.97 0.94 11.18
CA ARG A 50 3.68 0.27 10.96
C ARG A 50 2.54 1.26 11.20
N ARG A 51 1.79 1.58 10.16
CA ARG A 51 0.63 2.47 10.21
C ARG A 51 -0.39 2.08 9.14
N ARG A 52 -1.65 2.47 9.35
CA ARG A 52 -2.76 2.15 8.46
C ARG A 52 -3.63 3.39 8.27
N TRP A 53 -4.04 3.66 7.04
CA TRP A 53 -4.97 4.72 6.69
C TRP A 53 -5.83 4.36 5.47
#